data_AF-S4UJB0-F1
#
_entry.id   AF-S4UJB0-F1
#
_cell.length_a   1.000
_cell.length_b   1.000
_cell.length_c   1.000
_cell.angle_alpha   90.00
_cell.angle_beta   90.00
_cell.angle_gamma   90.00
#
_symmetry.space_group_name_H-M   'P 1'
#
loop_
_entity.id
_entity.type
_entity.pdbx_description
1 polymer ?
#
loop_
_entity_poly.entity_id
_entity_poly.type
_entity_poly.pdbx_seq_one_letter_code
_entity_poly.pdbx_strand_id
1 'polypeptide(L)' 'GLCPAFKEDVNLFLTGSVSEYVAFIQQYKNESVILENAENLKKCVDSKLTEEDKANAQSLIEKIDSNVFC' A
#
# COMPACT_ATOMS: atom_id res chain seq x y z
N GLY A 1 -17.20 -3.25 -3.63
CA GLY A 1 -16.04 -4.13 -3.37
C GLY A 1 -14.83 -3.65 -4.14
N LEU A 2 -13.69 -3.52 -3.47
CA LEU A 2 -12.46 -2.95 -3.99
C LEU A 2 -11.83 -3.82 -5.08
N CYS A 3 -11.19 -3.16 -6.06
CA CYS A 3 -10.45 -3.85 -7.12
C CYS A 3 -9.32 -4.71 -6.52
N PRO A 4 -9.14 -5.98 -6.95
CA PRO A 4 -8.05 -6.82 -6.46
C PRO A 4 -6.66 -6.19 -6.58
N ALA A 5 -6.38 -5.47 -7.68
CA ALA A 5 -5.12 -4.76 -7.86
C ALA A 5 -4.92 -3.63 -6.82
N PHE A 6 -6.00 -2.95 -6.42
CA PHE A 6 -5.94 -1.94 -5.36
C PHE A 6 -5.71 -2.57 -3.99
N LYS A 7 -6.30 -3.75 -3.73
CA LYS A 7 -6.06 -4.47 -2.48
C LYS A 7 -4.59 -4.89 -2.36
N GLU A 8 -3.99 -5.34 -3.46
CA GLU A 8 -2.57 -5.69 -3.53
C GLU A 8 -1.66 -4.46 -3.35
N ASP A 9 -2.01 -3.33 -3.97
CA ASP A 9 -1.32 -2.04 -3.78
C ASP A 9 -1.22 -1.67 -2.30
N VAL A 10 -2.36 -1.65 -1.60
CA VAL A 10 -2.42 -1.31 -0.16
C VAL A 10 -1.68 -2.35 0.68
N ASN A 11 -1.78 -3.63 0.34
CA ASN A 11 -1.09 -4.70 1.06
C ASN A 11 0.44 -4.55 0.99
N LEU A 12 0.97 -4.35 -0.22
CA LEU A 12 2.41 -4.12 -0.44
C LEU A 12 2.87 -2.81 0.19
N PHE A 13 2.04 -1.77 0.15
CA PHE A 13 2.35 -0.49 0.78
C PHE A 13 2.50 -0.63 2.30
N LEU A 14 1.64 -1.41 2.96
CA LEU A 14 1.69 -1.57 4.42
C LEU A 14 2.72 -2.61 4.88
N THR A 15 2.84 -3.74 4.18
CA THR A 15 3.58 -4.91 4.68
C THR A 15 4.71 -5.41 3.77
N GLY A 16 4.66 -5.10 2.47
CA GLY A 16 5.73 -5.46 1.54
C GLY A 16 7.03 -4.72 1.82
N SER A 17 8.13 -5.19 1.26
CA SER A 17 9.39 -4.43 1.24
C SER A 17 9.28 -3.19 0.34
N VAL A 18 10.17 -2.21 0.54
CA VAL A 18 10.28 -1.02 -0.32
C VAL A 18 10.41 -1.42 -1.80
N SER A 19 11.28 -2.39 -2.10
CA SER A 19 11.51 -2.85 -3.48
C SER A 19 10.30 -3.53 -4.09
N GLU A 20 9.58 -4.36 -3.34
CA GLU A 20 8.37 -5.04 -3.84
C GLU A 20 7.27 -4.03 -4.16
N TYR A 21 7.05 -3.04 -3.28
CA TYR A 21 6.08 -1.98 -3.51
C TYR A 21 6.42 -1.15 -4.75
N VAL A 22 7.67 -0.68 -4.88
CA VAL A 22 8.10 0.12 -6.05
C VAL A 22 8.01 -0.69 -7.34
N ALA A 23 8.40 -1.97 -7.31
CA ALA A 23 8.29 -2.86 -8.48
C ALA A 23 6.83 -3.11 -8.88
N PHE A 24 5.90 -3.15 -7.93
CA PHE A 24 4.47 -3.22 -8.22
C PHE A 24 3.96 -1.93 -8.88
N ILE A 25 4.27 -0.76 -8.32
CA ILE A 25 3.86 0.54 -8.90
C ILE A 25 4.39 0.72 -10.32
N GLN A 26 5.62 0.27 -10.58
CA GLN A 26 6.26 0.36 -11.90
C GLN A 26 5.46 -0.33 -13.01
N GLN A 27 4.69 -1.38 -12.70
CA GLN A 27 3.85 -2.08 -13.67
C GLN A 27 2.69 -1.21 -14.18
N TYR A 28 2.26 -0.23 -13.40
CA TYR A 28 1.16 0.68 -13.74
C TYR A 28 1.64 2.05 -14.22
N LYS A 29 2.70 2.57 -13.60
CA LYS A 29 3.32 3.86 -13.97
C LYS A 29 4.83 3.83 -13.77
N ASN A 30 5.56 3.84 -14.89
CA ASN A 30 7.01 3.82 -14.93
C ASN A 30 7.60 5.22 -15.20
N GLU A 31 7.24 6.20 -14.38
CA GLU A 31 7.79 7.55 -14.40
C GLU A 31 8.69 7.75 -13.18
N SER A 32 9.93 8.23 -13.36
CA SER A 32 10.92 8.30 -12.28
C SER A 32 10.42 9.07 -11.06
N VAL A 33 9.75 10.21 -11.26
CA VAL A 33 9.19 11.03 -10.18
C VAL A 33 8.09 10.30 -9.40
N ILE A 34 7.31 9.44 -10.06
CA ILE A 34 6.28 8.63 -9.41
C ILE A 34 6.91 7.53 -8.57
N LEU A 35 7.91 6.84 -9.12
CA LEU A 35 8.61 5.76 -8.41
C LEU A 35 9.40 6.27 -7.21
N GLU A 36 10.07 7.43 -7.34
CA GLU A 36 10.78 8.08 -6.24
C GLU A 36 9.82 8.49 -5.11
N ASN A 37 8.65 9.04 -5.46
CA ASN A 37 7.63 9.38 -4.48
C ASN A 37 7.04 8.13 -3.79
N ALA A 38 6.78 7.06 -4.54
CA ALA A 38 6.32 5.79 -4.00
C ALA A 38 7.34 5.21 -2.99
N GLU A 39 8.62 5.22 -3.36
CA GLU A 39 9.72 4.78 -2.49
C GLU A 39 9.80 5.63 -1.20
N ASN A 40 9.72 6.96 -1.33
CA ASN A 40 9.78 7.87 -0.20
C ASN A 40 8.62 7.69 0.78
N LEU A 41 7.39 7.57 0.26
CA LEU A 41 6.20 7.32 1.08
C LEU A 41 6.28 5.95 1.77
N LYS A 42 6.71 4.92 1.06
CA LYS A 42 6.86 3.58 1.62
C LYS A 42 7.87 3.54 2.76
N LYS A 43 9.06 4.12 2.56
CA LYS A 43 10.07 4.28 3.63
C LYS A 43 9.52 5.04 4.84
N CYS A 44 8.75 6.10 4.61
CA CYS A 44 8.12 6.87 5.69
C CYS A 44 7.16 6.01 6.50
N VAL A 45 6.25 5.29 5.83
CA VAL A 45 5.29 4.39 6.47
C VAL A 45 5.99 3.28 7.26
N ASP A 46 7.00 2.64 6.67
CA ASP A 46 7.76 1.59 7.35
C ASP A 46 8.55 2.10 8.57
N SER A 47 9.01 3.35 8.54
CA SER A 47 9.73 3.95 9.67
C SER A 47 8.81 4.44 10.80
N LYS A 48 7.54 4.75 10.49
CA LYS A 48 6.63 5.40 11.44
C LYS A 48 5.60 4.46 12.04
N LEU A 49 5.12 3.49 11.27
CA LEU A 49 4.08 2.59 11.72
C LEU A 49 4.70 1.35 12.35
N THR A 50 4.23 1.03 13.55
CA THR A 50 4.53 -0.26 14.17
C THR A 50 3.78 -1.39 13.44
N GLU A 51 4.16 -2.63 13.73
CA GLU A 51 3.42 -3.80 13.21
C GLU A 51 1.94 -3.79 13.67
N GLU A 52 1.66 -3.29 14.88
CA GLU A 52 0.30 -3.11 15.37
C GLU A 52 -0.46 -2.07 14.53
N ASP A 53 0.15 -0.93 14.22
CA ASP A 53 -0.47 0.10 13.39
C ASP A 53 -0.77 -0.42 11.98
N LYS A 54 0.14 -1.21 11.40
CA LYS A 54 -0.04 -1.84 10.08
C LYS A 54 -1.19 -2.85 10.09
N ALA A 55 -1.27 -3.70 11.11
CA ALA A 55 -2.36 -4.66 11.28
C ALA A 55 -3.72 -3.95 11.46
N ASN A 56 -3.75 -2.88 12.27
CA ASN A 56 -4.94 -2.06 12.46
C ASN A 56 -5.37 -1.36 11.15
N ALA A 57 -4.42 -0.87 10.36
CA ALA A 57 -4.70 -0.29 9.05
C ALA A 57 -5.25 -1.32 8.06
N GLN A 58 -4.70 -2.53 8.02
CA GLN A 58 -5.24 -3.62 7.19
C GLN A 58 -6.68 -3.98 7.60
N SER A 59 -6.95 -4.11 8.90
CA SER A 59 -8.31 -4.37 9.41
C SER A 59 -9.29 -3.26 9.02
N LEU A 60 -8.85 -2.00 9.00
CA LEU A 60 -9.67 -0.89 8.54
C LEU A 60 -10.03 -1.03 7.05
N ILE A 61 -9.08 -1.46 6.21
CA ILE A 61 -9.31 -1.66 4.77
C ILE A 61 -10.31 -2.79 4.52
N GLU A 62 -10.26 -3.87 5.30
CA GLU A 62 -11.26 -4.95 5.25
C GLU A 62 -12.66 -4.46 5.63
N LYS A 63 -12.76 -3.57 6.63
CA LYS A 63 -14.03 -2.93 7.01
C LYS A 63 -14.55 -1.98 5.93
N ILE A 64 -13.67 -1.30 5.21
CA ILE A 64 -14.04 -0.47 4.06
C ILE A 64 -14.57 -1.36 2.93
N ASP A 65 -13.84 -2.40 2.55
CA ASP A 65 -14.21 -3.31 1.45
C ASP A 65 -15.55 -4.03 1.68
N SER A 66 -15.85 -4.38 2.94
CA SER A 66 -17.09 -5.04 3.34
C SER A 66 -18.26 -4.08 3.60
N ASN A 67 -18.05 -2.77 3.53
CA ASN A 67 -19.08 -1.79 3.79
C ASN A 67 -20.09 -1.69 2.62
N VAL A 68 -21.37 -1.47 2.91
CA VAL A 68 -22.43 -1.30 1.89
C VAL A 68 -22.20 -0.10 0.97
N PHE A 69 -21.39 0.88 1.40
CA PHE A 69 -21.04 2.06 0.61
C PHE A 69 -19.79 1.86 -0.26
N CYS A 70 -19.15 0.68 -0.23
CA CYS A 70 -17.98 0.34 -1.04
C CYS A 70 -18.31 -0.63 -2.19
#